data_AF-A0A8T5LUY1-F1
#
_entry.id   AF-A0A8T5LUY1-F1
#
_cell.length_a   1.000
_cell.length_b   1.000
_cell.length_c   1.000
_cell.angle_alpha   90.00
_cell.angle_beta   90.00
_cell.angle_gamma   90.00
#
_symmetry.space_group_name_H-M   'P 1'
#
loop_
_entity.id
_entity.type
_entity.pdbx_description
1 polymer ?
#
loop_
_entity_poly.entity_id
_entity_poly.type
_entity_poly.pdbx_seq_one_letter_code
_entity_poly.pdbx_strand_id
1 'polypeptide(L)'
;KTVGAYAEETVNIYFKEELESGKIVFDHINGELSENKDLVIKYGATGSSLWLGTYKGDDFKAEENTNVWYKINDKQGYITYLKDVIEQKLAGN
;
A
#
# COMPACT_ATOMS: atom_id res chain seq x y z
N LYS A 1 3.61 -13.05 10.94
CA LYS A 1 3.55 -12.59 9.54
C LYS A 1 2.37 -11.66 9.42
N THR A 2 2.56 -10.44 8.93
CA THR A 2 1.46 -9.48 8.74
C THR A 2 1.46 -9.02 7.30
N VAL A 3 0.30 -8.57 6.82
CA VAL A 3 0.17 -7.98 5.48
C VAL A 3 1.14 -6.80 5.32
N GLY A 4 1.22 -5.93 6.32
CA GLY A 4 2.13 -4.78 6.31
C GLY A 4 3.60 -5.17 6.14
N ALA A 5 4.08 -6.22 6.83
CA ALA A 5 5.49 -6.61 6.74
C ALA A 5 5.89 -7.08 5.33
N TYR A 6 5.02 -7.81 4.63
CA TYR A 6 5.30 -8.21 3.25
C TYR A 6 5.12 -7.06 2.26
N ALA A 7 4.22 -6.10 2.56
CA ALA A 7 4.11 -4.88 1.77
C ALA A 7 5.40 -4.05 1.85
N GLU A 8 5.89 -3.83 3.08
CA GLU A 8 7.14 -3.11 3.35
C GLU A 8 8.34 -3.76 2.65
N GLU A 9 8.46 -5.08 2.75
CA GLU A 9 9.52 -5.82 2.06
C GLU A 9 9.43 -5.66 0.54
N THR A 10 8.22 -5.70 -0.03
CA THR A 10 8.01 -5.53 -1.48
C THR A 10 8.47 -4.14 -1.95
N VAL A 11 8.06 -3.06 -1.25
CA VAL A 11 8.43 -1.70 -1.64
C VAL A 11 9.93 -1.45 -1.51
N ASN A 12 10.55 -1.95 -0.43
CA ASN A 12 11.98 -1.75 -0.19
C ASN A 12 12.87 -2.51 -1.19
N ILE A 13 12.43 -3.68 -1.67
CA ILE A 13 13.22 -4.49 -2.62
C ILE A 13 13.07 -3.96 -4.06
N TYR A 14 11.86 -3.63 -4.50
CA TYR A 14 11.57 -3.40 -5.91
C TYR A 14 11.37 -1.93 -6.29
N PHE A 15 11.08 -1.06 -5.33
CA PHE A 15 10.68 0.33 -5.58
C PHE A 15 11.53 1.33 -4.79
N LYS A 16 12.80 0.98 -4.56
CA LYS A 16 13.72 1.79 -3.76
C LYS A 16 13.92 3.18 -4.37
N GLU A 17 14.06 3.28 -5.68
CA GLU A 17 14.23 4.57 -6.37
C GLU A 17 12.95 5.43 -6.29
N GLU A 18 11.77 4.81 -6.38
CA GLU A 18 10.49 5.49 -6.20
C GLU A 18 10.26 5.96 -4.76
N LEU A 19 10.73 5.20 -3.77
CA LEU A 19 10.74 5.62 -2.37
C LEU A 19 11.69 6.79 -2.14
N GLU A 20 12.92 6.73 -2.66
CA GLU A 20 13.93 7.79 -2.52
C GLU A 20 13.52 9.09 -3.23
N SER A 21 12.82 8.99 -4.36
CA SER A 21 12.29 10.15 -5.08
C SER A 21 10.97 10.69 -4.53
N GLY A 22 10.32 9.97 -3.60
CA GLY A 22 9.01 10.31 -3.05
C GLY A 22 7.84 10.04 -4.02
N LYS A 23 8.08 9.34 -5.13
CA LYS A 23 7.02 8.88 -6.05
C LYS A 23 6.14 7.82 -5.40
N ILE A 24 6.70 7.01 -4.51
CA ILE A 24 5.98 6.12 -3.59
C ILE A 24 6.25 6.58 -2.17
N VAL A 25 5.21 6.59 -1.34
CA VAL A 25 5.31 6.74 0.11
C VAL A 25 4.67 5.50 0.73
N PHE A 26 5.37 4.86 1.66
CA PHE A 26 4.89 3.68 2.37
C PHE A 26 5.01 3.92 3.87
N ASP A 27 3.96 3.56 4.63
CA ASP A 27 3.95 3.74 6.07
C ASP A 27 3.02 2.73 6.76
N HIS A 28 3.27 2.48 8.05
CA HIS A 28 2.41 1.70 8.93
C HIS A 28 1.61 2.63 9.83
N ILE A 29 0.33 2.81 9.50
CA ILE A 29 -0.54 3.75 10.21
C ILE A 29 -1.30 3.05 11.33
N ASN A 30 -1.14 3.51 12.58
CA ASN A 30 -2.02 3.13 13.67
C ASN A 30 -3.29 3.99 13.64
N GLY A 31 -4.39 3.42 13.12
CA GLY A 31 -5.66 4.11 12.97
C GLY A 31 -6.39 4.46 14.28
N GLU A 32 -5.96 3.91 15.42
CA GLU A 32 -6.54 4.23 16.72
C GLU A 32 -6.03 5.56 17.29
N LEU A 33 -4.90 6.07 16.77
CA LEU A 33 -4.33 7.34 17.19
C LEU A 33 -5.07 8.53 16.58
N SER A 34 -5.32 9.56 17.39
CA SER A 34 -6.08 10.74 16.95
C SER A 34 -5.43 11.51 15.81
N GLU A 35 -4.10 11.52 15.76
CA GLU A 35 -3.31 12.16 14.69
C GLU A 35 -3.53 11.53 13.30
N ASN A 36 -3.96 10.27 13.26
CA ASN A 36 -4.19 9.52 12.03
C ASN A 36 -5.65 9.53 11.58
N LYS A 37 -6.56 10.20 12.32
CA LYS A 37 -8.00 10.21 12.02
C LYS A 37 -8.30 10.66 10.59
N ASP A 38 -7.64 11.71 10.12
CA ASP A 38 -7.88 12.25 8.78
C ASP A 38 -7.42 11.25 7.70
N LEU A 39 -6.32 10.53 7.92
CA LEU A 39 -5.88 9.45 7.03
C LEU A 39 -6.88 8.29 7.04
N VAL A 40 -7.33 7.86 8.23
CA VAL A 40 -8.31 6.78 8.37
C VAL A 40 -9.61 7.12 7.64
N ILE A 41 -10.12 8.35 7.77
CA ILE A 41 -11.31 8.83 7.07
C ILE A 41 -11.07 8.89 5.57
N LYS A 42 -9.93 9.47 5.14
CA LYS A 42 -9.57 9.63 3.73
C LYS A 42 -9.47 8.30 2.99
N TYR A 43 -8.93 7.28 3.65
CA TYR A 43 -8.82 5.95 3.09
C TYR A 43 -10.05 5.08 3.40
N GLY A 44 -10.89 5.42 4.37
CA GLY A 44 -12.03 4.58 4.75
C GLY A 44 -11.65 3.30 5.49
N ALA A 45 -10.48 3.27 6.15
CA ALA A 45 -9.98 2.11 6.85
C ALA A 45 -10.80 1.82 8.13
N THR A 46 -11.39 0.64 8.25
CA THR A 46 -12.19 0.24 9.43
C THR A 46 -11.51 -0.80 10.32
N GLY A 47 -10.30 -1.24 9.94
CA GLY A 47 -9.53 -2.25 10.65
C GLY A 47 -8.23 -2.56 9.92
N SER A 48 -7.57 -3.66 10.31
CA SER A 48 -6.36 -4.15 9.65
C SER A 48 -6.60 -4.32 8.15
N SER A 49 -5.92 -3.53 7.34
CA SER A 49 -6.13 -3.44 5.90
C SER A 49 -4.85 -2.94 5.22
N LEU A 50 -4.73 -3.17 3.91
CA LEU A 50 -3.70 -2.55 3.07
C LEU A 50 -4.40 -1.67 2.06
N TRP A 51 -4.05 -0.39 2.05
CA TRP A 51 -4.64 0.59 1.15
C TRP A 51 -3.63 1.10 0.14
N LEU A 52 -4.12 1.37 -1.07
CA LEU A 52 -3.36 2.00 -2.14
C LEU A 52 -3.99 3.37 -2.41
N GLY A 53 -3.21 4.42 -2.17
CA GLY A 53 -3.56 5.79 -2.54
C GLY A 53 -2.83 6.19 -3.80
N THR A 54 -3.55 6.69 -4.80
CA THR A 54 -2.95 7.17 -6.06
C THR A 54 -3.33 8.62 -6.29
N TYR A 55 -2.34 9.45 -6.63
CA TYR A 55 -2.55 10.82 -7.07
C TYR A 55 -2.33 10.94 -8.57
N LYS A 56 -3.24 11.62 -9.27
CA LYS A 56 -3.11 11.97 -10.68
C LYS A 56 -3.42 13.45 -10.85
N GLY A 57 -2.38 14.28 -10.72
CA GLY A 57 -2.56 15.72 -10.54
C GLY A 57 -3.23 15.97 -9.18
N ASP A 58 -4.34 16.70 -9.18
CA ASP A 58 -5.11 17.00 -7.96
C ASP A 58 -6.10 15.87 -7.59
N ASP A 59 -6.31 14.90 -8.48
CA ASP A 59 -7.23 13.79 -8.24
C ASP A 59 -6.59 12.73 -7.34
N PHE A 60 -7.25 12.44 -6.22
CA PHE A 60 -6.87 11.36 -5.32
C PHE A 60 -7.88 10.22 -5.37
N LYS A 61 -7.38 8.98 -5.48
CA LYS A 61 -8.18 7.77 -5.34
C LYS A 61 -7.55 6.85 -4.29
N ALA A 62 -8.38 6.35 -3.38
CA ALA A 62 -8.03 5.30 -2.43
C ALA A 62 -8.76 4.00 -2.81
N GLU A 63 -8.08 2.88 -2.69
CA GLU A 63 -8.69 1.55 -2.79
C GLU A 63 -8.03 0.58 -1.81
N GLU A 64 -8.85 -0.27 -1.18
CA GLU A 64 -8.33 -1.34 -0.33
C GLU A 64 -7.87 -2.49 -1.22
N ASN A 65 -6.64 -2.95 -1.01
CA ASN A 65 -6.16 -4.17 -1.62
C ASN A 65 -6.51 -5.35 -0.71
N THR A 66 -7.68 -5.96 -0.92
CA THR A 66 -8.13 -7.13 -0.16
C THR A 66 -7.48 -8.43 -0.65
N ASN A 67 -6.94 -8.46 -1.87
CA ASN A 67 -6.38 -9.68 -2.47
C ASN A 67 -5.12 -10.19 -1.78
N VAL A 68 -4.38 -9.29 -1.12
CA VAL A 68 -3.17 -9.63 -0.36
C VAL A 68 -3.43 -10.63 0.76
N TRP A 69 -4.64 -10.63 1.35
CA TRP A 69 -5.02 -11.56 2.41
C TRP A 69 -5.00 -13.01 1.95
N TYR A 70 -5.42 -13.29 0.71
CA TYR A 70 -5.39 -14.62 0.14
C TYR A 70 -3.96 -15.12 -0.15
N LYS A 71 -2.97 -14.23 -0.14
CA LYS A 71 -1.58 -14.52 -0.48
C LYS A 71 -0.65 -14.53 0.72
N ILE A 72 -1.13 -14.22 1.92
CA ILE A 72 -0.28 -14.08 3.12
C ILE A 72 0.48 -15.37 3.51
N ASN A 73 -0.02 -16.54 3.09
CA ASN A 73 0.63 -17.83 3.33
C ASN A 73 1.68 -18.19 2.27
N ASP A 74 1.65 -17.54 1.10
CA ASP A 74 2.64 -17.66 0.03
C ASP A 74 3.37 -16.33 -0.14
N LYS A 75 4.50 -16.20 0.56
CA LYS A 75 5.29 -14.96 0.54
C LYS A 75 5.70 -14.57 -0.88
N GLN A 76 6.12 -15.53 -1.71
CA GLN A 76 6.57 -15.22 -3.06
C GLN A 76 5.39 -14.76 -3.91
N GLY A 77 4.24 -15.44 -3.83
CA GLY A 77 3.02 -15.03 -4.50
C GLY A 77 2.50 -13.67 -4.05
N TYR A 78 2.62 -13.34 -2.75
CA TYR A 78 2.30 -12.00 -2.22
C TYR A 78 3.17 -10.93 -2.86
N ILE A 79 4.49 -11.11 -2.81
CA ILE A 79 5.47 -10.13 -3.27
C ILE A 79 5.30 -9.88 -4.76
N THR A 80 5.22 -10.95 -5.56
CA THR A 80 4.99 -10.84 -7.01
C THR A 80 3.69 -10.11 -7.30
N TYR A 81 2.59 -10.49 -6.64
CA TYR A 81 1.30 -9.83 -6.84
C TYR A 81 1.32 -8.34 -6.49
N LEU A 82 1.82 -7.98 -5.31
CA LEU A 82 1.80 -6.58 -4.87
C LEU A 82 2.73 -5.73 -5.74
N LYS A 83 3.87 -6.28 -6.15
CA LYS A 83 4.77 -5.64 -7.12
C LYS A 83 4.02 -5.30 -8.41
N ASP A 84 3.36 -6.29 -9.03
CA ASP A 84 2.64 -6.08 -10.29
C ASP A 84 1.53 -5.02 -10.14
N VAL A 85 0.82 -5.01 -9.00
CA VAL A 85 -0.19 -3.99 -8.71
C VAL A 85 0.43 -2.59 -8.64
N ILE A 86 1.54 -2.42 -7.93
CA ILE A 86 2.23 -1.12 -7.81
C ILE A 86 2.75 -0.66 -9.17
N GLU A 87 3.36 -1.56 -9.97
CA GLU A 87 3.82 -1.24 -11.33
C GLU A 87 2.67 -0.75 -12.23
N GLN A 88 1.50 -1.39 -12.16
CA GLN A 88 0.32 -0.95 -12.90
C GLN A 88 -0.12 0.46 -12.48
N LYS A 89 -0.13 0.77 -11.18
CA LYS A 89 -0.47 2.12 -10.68
C LYS A 89 0.54 3.17 -11.13
N LEU A 90 1.83 2.85 -11.11
CA LEU A 90 2.89 3.74 -11.60
C LEU A 90 2.79 3.99 -13.11
N ALA A 91 2.27 3.02 -13.88
CA ALA A 91 1.98 3.16 -15.30
C ALA A 91 0.67 3.93 -15.59
N GLY A 92 -0.14 4.22 -14.57
CA GLY A 92 -1.39 4.97 -14.68
C GLY A 92 -2.63 4.13 -15.07
N ASN A 93 -2.58 2.81 -14.84
CA ASN A 93 -3.67 1.87 -15.11
C ASN A 93 -4.66 1.70 -13.94
#